data_AF-A0A1B9J2B9-F1
#
_entry.id   AF-A0A1B9J2B9-F1
#
_cell.length_a   1.000
_cell.length_b   1.000
_cell.length_c   1.000
_cell.angle_alpha   90.00
_cell.angle_beta   90.00
_cell.angle_gamma   90.00
#
_symmetry.space_group_name_H-M   'P 1'
#
loop_
_entity.id
_entity.type
_entity.pdbx_description
1 polymer ?
#
loop_
_entity_poly.entity_id
_entity_poly.type
_entity_poly.pdbx_seq_one_letter_code
_entity_poly.pdbx_strand_id
1 'polypeptide(L)'
;MAFASSSTSTVMRSTRQLVTPVVSGRSISRGGRRTILQVTRPYSAAAALAESPSAYPQPPSSSSSSSSSQSLPPRPNYIRPSTTKSERNPHRSLTPIEAQSFLTNLLSLPSDRQFSPELSLQILTHKSYRYSHAIRHTDSVSSSIGNESHNSRLSFIGRRAFQTYLSMFIHDSFFASSQQTQFKLDASDFLKGKSLEDRLDGLRDTRNLGRLVAPSWGVGEVVRWDRNETSRESGDSKILGMTVESILGAIFNEYGSPAAQRAFHLHILPHFIPQLRDPRLIERVLDVKEQIEKVGKGILRV
;
A
#
# COMPACT_ATOMS: atom_id res chain seq x y z
N MET A 1 -32.57 67.35 -19.45
CA MET A 1 -31.91 66.59 -18.36
C MET A 1 -30.67 65.91 -18.95
N ALA A 2 -29.48 66.25 -18.42
CA ALA A 2 -28.19 65.58 -18.66
C ALA A 2 -28.13 64.24 -17.85
N PHE A 3 -27.28 63.23 -18.06
CA PHE A 3 -25.88 63.04 -18.49
C PHE A 3 -25.74 61.64 -19.18
N ALA A 4 -24.90 61.44 -20.22
CA ALA A 4 -23.55 60.80 -20.22
C ALA A 4 -23.47 59.40 -19.56
N SER A 5 -22.67 58.38 -19.92
CA SER A 5 -21.68 58.05 -20.97
C SER A 5 -21.24 56.60 -20.68
N SER A 6 -20.77 55.86 -21.71
CA SER A 6 -19.71 54.81 -21.74
C SER A 6 -19.66 53.70 -20.64
N SER A 7 -19.29 52.44 -20.89
CA SER A 7 -18.08 51.97 -21.57
C SER A 7 -18.13 50.46 -21.83
N THR A 8 -17.55 50.09 -22.96
CA THR A 8 -17.05 48.78 -23.36
C THR A 8 -15.94 48.26 -22.45
N SER A 9 -15.92 46.96 -22.14
CA SER A 9 -14.70 46.25 -21.71
C SER A 9 -14.49 44.96 -22.50
N THR A 10 -13.45 45.00 -23.32
CA THR A 10 -12.85 43.89 -24.06
C THR A 10 -11.55 43.57 -23.35
N VAL A 11 -11.32 42.32 -22.91
CA VAL A 11 -10.03 41.89 -22.35
C VAL A 11 -9.57 40.57 -22.97
N MET A 12 -8.69 40.77 -23.96
CA MET A 12 -7.46 40.06 -24.29
C MET A 12 -7.31 38.55 -23.95
N ARG A 13 -7.39 37.72 -25.00
CA ARG A 13 -6.69 36.42 -25.08
C ARG A 13 -5.23 36.66 -25.43
N SER A 14 -4.34 36.33 -24.50
CA SER A 14 -2.89 36.25 -24.72
C SER A 14 -2.52 34.85 -25.20
N THR A 15 -2.29 34.69 -26.50
CA THR A 15 -1.62 33.51 -27.06
C THR A 15 -0.18 33.89 -27.39
N ARG A 16 0.74 33.41 -26.56
CA ARG A 16 2.19 33.53 -26.79
C ARG A 16 2.54 32.81 -28.09
N GLN A 17 3.21 33.54 -28.97
CA GLN A 17 3.83 33.07 -30.19
C GLN A 17 4.89 32.01 -29.88
N LEU A 18 4.80 30.88 -30.55
CA LEU A 18 5.85 29.87 -30.61
C LEU A 18 6.89 30.33 -31.64
N VAL A 19 8.09 30.63 -31.15
CA VAL A 19 9.28 30.87 -31.98
C VAL A 19 9.82 29.53 -32.46
N THR A 20 9.87 29.36 -33.78
CA THR A 20 10.53 28.25 -34.48
C THR A 20 12.05 28.46 -34.47
N PRO A 21 12.86 27.47 -34.05
CA PRO A 21 14.29 27.51 -34.33
C PRO A 21 14.58 27.07 -35.76
N VAL A 22 15.20 27.97 -36.52
CA VAL A 22 15.92 27.69 -37.77
C VAL A 22 17.22 26.99 -37.41
N VAL A 23 17.40 25.74 -37.86
CA VAL A 23 18.71 25.07 -37.83
C VAL A 23 19.16 24.85 -39.26
N SER A 24 20.23 25.55 -39.62
CA SER A 24 20.95 25.49 -40.88
C SER A 24 21.41 24.07 -41.21
N GLY A 25 21.25 23.73 -42.49
CA GLY A 25 21.76 22.49 -43.06
C GLY A 25 23.29 22.41 -43.08
N ARG A 26 23.79 21.22 -42.80
CA ARG A 26 25.05 20.71 -43.35
C ARG A 26 24.79 19.37 -43.98
N SER A 27 24.95 19.32 -45.30
CA SER A 27 24.98 18.10 -46.10
C SER A 27 26.26 17.31 -45.79
N ILE A 28 26.13 16.03 -45.47
CA ILE A 28 27.22 15.05 -45.62
C ILE A 28 26.65 13.80 -46.28
N SER A 29 27.40 13.35 -47.28
CA SER A 29 27.09 12.34 -48.28
C SER A 29 26.80 10.94 -47.75
N ARG A 30 25.77 10.33 -48.35
CA ARG A 30 25.74 9.01 -49.03
C ARG A 30 26.85 8.00 -48.66
N GLY A 31 26.44 6.86 -48.10
CA GLY A 31 27.11 5.57 -48.32
C GLY A 31 27.15 4.62 -47.12
N GLY A 32 26.46 3.47 -47.22
CA GLY A 32 26.75 2.29 -46.41
C GLY A 32 25.54 1.58 -45.80
N ARG A 33 24.98 0.62 -46.54
CA ARG A 33 24.17 -0.47 -45.98
C ARG A 33 25.00 -1.19 -44.90
N ARG A 34 24.55 -1.21 -43.66
CA ARG A 34 24.96 -2.22 -42.67
C ARG A 34 23.75 -2.81 -41.96
N THR A 35 23.69 -4.12 -42.09
CA THR A 35 22.76 -5.10 -41.56
C THR A 35 22.67 -5.00 -40.05
N ILE A 36 21.46 -4.85 -39.51
CA ILE A 36 21.20 -4.90 -38.07
C ILE A 36 21.14 -6.37 -37.66
N LEU A 37 22.21 -6.85 -37.03
CA LEU A 37 22.22 -8.13 -36.32
C LEU A 37 21.49 -7.97 -34.98
N GLN A 38 20.52 -8.85 -34.74
CA GLN A 38 19.83 -9.01 -33.48
C GLN A 38 20.82 -9.43 -32.38
N VAL A 39 20.98 -8.58 -31.37
CA VAL A 39 21.71 -8.92 -30.14
C VAL A 39 20.70 -9.43 -29.12
N THR A 40 20.48 -10.73 -29.11
CA THR A 40 19.87 -11.44 -27.98
C THR A 40 20.90 -11.53 -26.84
N ARG A 41 20.58 -10.98 -25.67
CA ARG A 41 21.36 -11.16 -24.44
C ARG A 41 20.95 -12.47 -23.75
N PRO A 42 21.83 -13.47 -23.59
CA PRO A 42 21.59 -14.60 -22.71
C PRO A 42 22.03 -14.25 -21.26
N TYR A 43 21.07 -14.20 -20.33
CA TYR A 43 21.34 -14.28 -18.89
C TYR A 43 21.16 -15.72 -18.44
N SER A 44 22.19 -16.56 -18.59
CA SER A 44 22.25 -17.92 -18.01
C SER A 44 23.70 -18.44 -18.07
N ALA A 45 24.51 -18.20 -17.03
CA ALA A 45 25.69 -19.02 -16.68
C ALA A 45 26.49 -18.35 -15.54
N ALA A 46 26.11 -18.63 -14.30
CA ALA A 46 27.00 -18.48 -13.14
C ALA A 46 26.54 -19.45 -12.05
N ALA A 47 26.59 -20.74 -12.35
CA ALA A 47 26.37 -21.83 -11.40
C ALA A 47 27.11 -23.08 -11.89
N ALA A 48 28.44 -23.09 -11.75
CA ALA A 48 29.27 -24.29 -11.69
C ALA A 48 30.69 -23.85 -11.33
N LEU A 49 31.38 -24.67 -10.53
CA LEU A 49 32.76 -24.52 -10.01
C LEU A 49 32.87 -23.91 -8.61
N ALA A 50 32.57 -24.75 -7.62
CA ALA A 50 33.36 -24.81 -6.39
C ALA A 50 33.36 -26.27 -5.90
N GLU A 51 34.45 -26.98 -6.20
CA GLU A 51 34.81 -28.25 -5.55
C GLU A 51 35.42 -27.99 -4.16
N SER A 52 35.08 -28.89 -3.23
CA SER A 52 35.58 -29.09 -1.85
C SER A 52 37.06 -29.54 -1.83
N PRO A 53 37.73 -29.86 -0.68
CA PRO A 53 37.32 -29.83 0.74
C PRO A 53 38.39 -29.21 1.68
N SER A 54 38.01 -28.73 2.87
CA SER A 54 38.98 -28.61 3.98
C SER A 54 38.30 -28.76 5.34
N ALA A 55 39.03 -29.46 6.21
CA ALA A 55 38.65 -29.98 7.51
C ALA A 55 38.20 -28.90 8.52
N TYR A 56 37.13 -29.21 9.26
CA TYR A 56 36.78 -28.51 10.49
C TYR A 56 37.25 -29.34 11.70
N PRO A 57 38.01 -28.76 12.64
CA PRO A 57 38.31 -29.39 13.91
C PRO A 57 37.09 -29.37 14.85
N GLN A 58 36.84 -30.49 15.51
CA GLN A 58 35.84 -30.65 16.56
C GLN A 58 36.20 -29.81 17.79
N PRO A 59 35.23 -29.12 18.42
CA PRO A 59 35.41 -28.59 19.77
C PRO A 59 35.17 -29.68 20.83
N PRO A 60 35.92 -29.67 21.94
CA PRO A 60 35.83 -30.67 22.99
C PRO A 60 34.56 -30.53 23.84
N SER A 61 33.97 -31.68 24.13
CA SER A 61 32.98 -31.90 25.18
C SER A 61 33.53 -31.51 26.55
N SER A 62 32.88 -30.55 27.21
CA SER A 62 33.10 -30.25 28.61
C SER A 62 31.84 -30.52 29.44
N SER A 63 32.15 -31.08 30.59
CA SER A 63 31.34 -31.75 31.59
C SER A 63 30.50 -30.82 32.47
N SER A 64 29.35 -31.37 32.87
CA SER A 64 28.66 -31.20 34.17
C SER A 64 29.13 -30.09 35.12
N SER A 65 28.24 -29.15 35.39
CA SER A 65 28.16 -28.49 36.70
C SER A 65 26.70 -28.37 37.14
N SER A 66 26.42 -29.04 38.24
CA SER A 66 25.23 -28.97 39.07
C SER A 66 25.22 -27.68 39.87
N SER A 67 24.17 -26.88 39.76
CA SER A 67 23.93 -25.75 40.66
C SER A 67 22.44 -25.58 40.98
N SER A 68 22.12 -25.93 42.22
CA SER A 68 21.22 -25.23 43.14
C SER A 68 19.88 -24.72 42.58
N SER A 69 18.86 -25.56 42.80
CA SER A 69 17.46 -25.18 42.93
C SER A 69 17.27 -24.16 44.06
N GLN A 70 17.16 -22.88 43.71
CA GLN A 70 16.56 -21.85 44.56
C GLN A 70 15.05 -21.80 44.29
N SER A 71 14.29 -22.08 45.35
CA SER A 71 12.84 -21.99 45.43
C SER A 71 12.40 -20.52 45.31
N LEU A 72 11.73 -20.20 44.19
CA LEU A 72 10.99 -18.94 44.05
C LEU A 72 9.67 -19.03 44.84
N PRO A 73 9.22 -17.94 45.49
CA PRO A 73 7.94 -17.91 46.19
C PRO A 73 6.75 -18.03 45.22
N PRO A 74 5.61 -18.59 45.66
CA PRO A 74 4.43 -18.75 44.83
C PRO A 74 3.90 -17.38 44.41
N ARG A 75 3.87 -17.12 43.09
CA ARG A 75 3.18 -15.95 42.54
C ARG A 75 1.68 -16.10 42.78
N PRO A 76 0.98 -15.04 43.22
CA PRO A 76 -0.47 -15.06 43.36
C PRO A 76 -1.14 -15.32 42.01
N ASN A 77 -2.07 -16.27 42.00
CA ASN A 77 -2.98 -16.57 40.89
C ASN A 77 -3.78 -15.32 40.53
N TYR A 78 -3.24 -14.50 39.61
CA TYR A 78 -4.09 -13.61 38.84
C TYR A 78 -4.89 -14.48 37.88
N ILE A 79 -6.15 -14.70 38.25
CA ILE A 79 -7.22 -15.11 37.36
C ILE A 79 -7.23 -14.09 36.23
N ARG A 80 -6.52 -14.39 35.15
CA ARG A 80 -6.59 -13.63 33.91
C ARG A 80 -8.02 -13.84 33.42
N PRO A 81 -8.83 -12.79 33.24
CA PRO A 81 -10.13 -12.94 32.63
C PRO A 81 -9.90 -13.59 31.27
N SER A 82 -10.41 -14.81 31.12
CA SER A 82 -10.57 -15.46 29.85
C SER A 82 -11.49 -14.57 29.03
N THR A 83 -10.90 -13.60 28.34
CA THR A 83 -11.51 -13.05 27.14
C THR A 83 -11.80 -14.25 26.28
N THR A 84 -13.08 -14.49 26.11
CA THR A 84 -13.67 -15.49 25.23
C THR A 84 -13.03 -15.30 23.85
N LYS A 85 -11.92 -16.00 23.62
CA LYS A 85 -11.43 -16.30 22.28
C LYS A 85 -12.55 -17.11 21.67
N SER A 86 -13.47 -16.40 21.02
CA SER A 86 -14.36 -16.96 20.03
C SER A 86 -13.53 -17.95 19.23
N GLU A 87 -13.86 -19.23 19.35
CA GLU A 87 -13.42 -20.29 18.45
C GLU A 87 -13.88 -19.88 17.05
N ARG A 88 -13.11 -18.97 16.42
CA ARG A 88 -13.28 -18.60 15.04
C ARG A 88 -12.90 -19.82 14.24
N ASN A 89 -13.92 -20.55 13.81
CA ASN A 89 -13.85 -21.62 12.83
C ASN A 89 -12.73 -21.33 11.81
N PRO A 90 -11.60 -22.05 11.84
CA PRO A 90 -10.44 -21.76 11.01
C PRO A 90 -10.64 -22.08 9.51
N HIS A 91 -11.87 -22.36 9.08
CA HIS A 91 -12.16 -22.96 7.78
C HIS A 91 -13.32 -22.34 6.99
N ARG A 92 -13.89 -21.19 7.38
CA ARG A 92 -14.86 -20.52 6.50
C ARG A 92 -14.12 -19.92 5.30
N SER A 93 -14.18 -20.60 4.16
CA SER A 93 -13.72 -20.07 2.88
C SER A 93 -14.61 -18.91 2.47
N LEU A 94 -14.05 -17.69 2.43
CA LEU A 94 -14.75 -16.50 1.94
C LEU A 94 -15.25 -16.74 0.50
N THR A 95 -16.54 -16.53 0.26
CA THR A 95 -17.13 -16.64 -1.08
C THR A 95 -16.93 -15.34 -1.90
N PRO A 96 -16.97 -15.39 -3.25
CA PRO A 96 -16.88 -14.19 -4.08
C PRO A 96 -17.93 -13.11 -3.75
N ILE A 97 -19.15 -13.53 -3.41
CA ILE A 97 -20.27 -12.63 -3.10
C ILE A 97 -20.06 -11.98 -1.73
N GLU A 98 -19.58 -12.74 -0.74
CA GLU A 98 -19.20 -12.19 0.57
C GLU A 98 -18.07 -11.16 0.42
N ALA A 99 -17.06 -11.44 -0.41
CA ALA A 99 -15.99 -10.51 -0.72
C ALA A 99 -16.50 -9.19 -1.35
N GLN A 100 -17.41 -9.31 -2.32
CA GLN A 100 -18.02 -8.15 -2.99
C GLN A 100 -18.83 -7.30 -2.03
N SER A 101 -19.68 -7.92 -1.21
CA SER A 101 -20.49 -7.22 -0.21
C SER A 101 -19.62 -6.51 0.84
N PHE A 102 -18.55 -7.15 1.29
CA PHE A 102 -17.57 -6.53 2.19
C PHE A 102 -16.97 -5.27 1.58
N LEU A 103 -16.45 -5.33 0.34
CA LEU A 103 -15.83 -4.17 -0.31
C LEU A 103 -16.83 -3.07 -0.64
N THR A 104 -18.05 -3.44 -1.03
CA THR A 104 -19.15 -2.50 -1.30
C THR A 104 -19.50 -1.70 -0.05
N ASN A 105 -19.64 -2.39 1.09
CA ASN A 105 -19.94 -1.75 2.36
C ASN A 105 -18.76 -0.89 2.85
N LEU A 106 -17.53 -1.42 2.76
CA LEU A 106 -16.32 -0.71 3.18
C LEU A 106 -16.13 0.62 2.44
N LEU A 107 -16.36 0.62 1.13
CA LEU A 107 -16.10 1.78 0.26
C LEU A 107 -17.37 2.60 -0.03
N SER A 108 -18.52 2.19 0.52
CA SER A 108 -19.84 2.79 0.24
C SER A 108 -20.11 2.93 -1.26
N LEU A 109 -19.86 1.86 -2.02
CA LEU A 109 -20.04 1.85 -3.48
C LEU A 109 -21.53 1.78 -3.85
N PRO A 110 -21.98 2.52 -4.88
CA PRO A 110 -23.33 2.36 -5.40
C PRO A 110 -23.46 1.03 -6.15
N SER A 111 -24.70 0.51 -6.26
CA SER A 111 -24.97 -0.82 -6.80
C SER A 111 -24.53 -1.02 -8.25
N ASP A 112 -24.47 0.04 -9.05
CA ASP A 112 -24.05 0.05 -10.46
C ASP A 112 -22.51 0.08 -10.62
N ARG A 113 -21.77 0.38 -9.56
CA ARG A 113 -20.29 0.50 -9.57
C ARG A 113 -19.66 -0.39 -8.50
N GLN A 114 -20.19 -1.60 -8.31
CA GLN A 114 -19.54 -2.61 -7.46
C GLN A 114 -18.43 -3.33 -8.23
N PHE A 115 -17.41 -3.80 -7.52
CA PHE A 115 -16.43 -4.71 -8.10
C PHE A 115 -17.09 -6.01 -8.55
N SER A 116 -16.58 -6.65 -9.60
CA SER A 116 -16.98 -8.03 -9.93
C SER A 116 -16.71 -8.97 -8.72
N PRO A 117 -17.56 -9.99 -8.48
CA PRO A 117 -17.35 -10.94 -7.39
C PRO A 117 -15.96 -11.62 -7.42
N GLU A 118 -15.49 -12.00 -8.61
CA GLU A 118 -14.19 -12.64 -8.81
C GLU A 118 -13.03 -11.69 -8.48
N LEU A 119 -13.12 -10.43 -8.93
CA LEU A 119 -12.14 -9.41 -8.60
C LEU A 119 -12.14 -9.12 -7.10
N SER A 120 -13.30 -9.08 -6.47
CA SER A 120 -13.43 -8.89 -5.02
C SER A 120 -12.72 -10.00 -4.24
N LEU A 121 -12.91 -11.24 -4.67
CA LEU A 121 -12.20 -12.38 -4.08
C LEU A 121 -10.69 -12.29 -4.32
N GLN A 122 -10.27 -11.91 -5.53
CA GLN A 122 -8.87 -11.71 -5.86
C GLN A 122 -8.20 -10.66 -4.96
N ILE A 123 -8.86 -9.52 -4.73
CA ILE A 123 -8.37 -8.44 -3.86
C ILE A 123 -8.09 -8.96 -2.45
N LEU A 124 -8.97 -9.82 -1.92
CA LEU A 124 -8.88 -10.34 -0.56
C LEU A 124 -8.08 -11.66 -0.45
N THR A 125 -7.47 -12.13 -1.54
CA THR A 125 -6.69 -13.38 -1.55
C THR A 125 -5.20 -13.10 -1.63
N HIS A 126 -4.46 -13.48 -0.58
CA HIS A 126 -3.01 -13.37 -0.54
C HIS A 126 -2.34 -14.57 -1.24
N LYS A 127 -1.12 -14.37 -1.77
CA LYS A 127 -0.36 -15.42 -2.47
C LYS A 127 -0.13 -16.67 -1.61
N SER A 128 0.03 -16.51 -0.29
CA SER A 128 0.27 -17.66 0.62
C SER A 128 -0.89 -18.64 0.68
N TYR A 129 -2.12 -18.19 0.43
CA TYR A 129 -3.31 -19.02 0.45
C TYR A 129 -3.21 -20.21 -0.52
N ARG A 130 -2.59 -20.01 -1.69
CA ARG A 130 -2.40 -21.05 -2.70
C ARG A 130 -1.55 -22.21 -2.20
N TYR A 131 -0.49 -21.91 -1.45
CA TYR A 131 0.48 -22.92 -1.04
C TYR A 131 -0.07 -23.81 0.08
N SER A 132 -0.93 -23.27 0.94
CA SER A 132 -1.53 -24.05 2.02
C SER A 132 -2.73 -24.88 1.58
N HIS A 133 -3.58 -24.34 0.69
CA HIS A 133 -4.78 -25.06 0.23
C HIS A 133 -4.47 -26.15 -0.79
N ALA A 134 -3.46 -25.98 -1.66
CA ALA A 134 -3.06 -27.01 -2.62
C ALA A 134 -2.56 -28.30 -1.92
N ILE A 135 -1.88 -28.16 -0.78
CA ILE A 135 -1.35 -29.31 -0.02
C ILE A 135 -2.45 -30.01 0.80
N ARG A 136 -3.51 -29.27 1.20
CA ARG A 136 -4.56 -29.78 2.10
C ARG A 136 -5.80 -30.34 1.38
N HIS A 137 -5.99 -30.03 0.09
CA HIS A 137 -7.15 -30.48 -0.70
C HIS A 137 -6.72 -31.28 -1.94
N THR A 138 -5.91 -32.33 -1.73
CA THR A 138 -5.50 -33.28 -2.77
C THR A 138 -6.68 -34.11 -3.33
N ASP A 139 -7.81 -34.13 -2.63
CA ASP A 139 -8.95 -35.00 -2.94
C ASP A 139 -10.03 -34.32 -3.81
N SER A 140 -9.86 -33.05 -4.18
CA SER A 140 -10.78 -32.32 -5.07
C SER A 140 -10.38 -32.49 -6.54
N VAL A 141 -10.98 -33.49 -7.19
CA VAL A 141 -10.66 -33.96 -8.56
C VAL A 141 -11.02 -32.97 -9.70
N SER A 142 -11.44 -31.71 -9.44
CA SER A 142 -11.82 -30.82 -10.56
C SER A 142 -11.51 -29.32 -10.46
N SER A 143 -11.02 -28.81 -9.32
CA SER A 143 -10.65 -27.40 -9.21
C SER A 143 -9.19 -27.21 -9.62
N SER A 144 -8.90 -26.36 -10.60
CA SER A 144 -7.54 -26.03 -11.07
C SER A 144 -6.60 -25.60 -9.91
N ILE A 145 -5.91 -26.58 -9.30
CA ILE A 145 -5.12 -26.52 -8.04
C ILE A 145 -3.95 -25.50 -8.06
N GLY A 146 -3.75 -24.75 -9.14
CA GLY A 146 -2.65 -23.82 -9.29
C GLY A 146 -3.01 -22.45 -9.87
N ASN A 147 -4.28 -22.05 -9.95
CA ASN A 147 -4.63 -20.82 -10.67
C ASN A 147 -5.56 -19.85 -9.95
N GLU A 148 -5.69 -19.95 -8.63
CA GLU A 148 -6.41 -18.92 -7.88
C GLU A 148 -5.73 -17.56 -8.04
N SER A 149 -6.52 -16.57 -8.45
CA SER A 149 -6.10 -15.19 -8.58
C SER A 149 -5.76 -14.61 -7.20
N HIS A 150 -4.63 -13.93 -7.11
CA HIS A 150 -4.17 -13.30 -5.86
C HIS A 150 -3.89 -11.81 -6.05
N ASN A 151 -3.76 -11.11 -4.92
CA ASN A 151 -3.72 -9.66 -4.89
C ASN A 151 -2.36 -9.00 -5.16
N SER A 152 -1.29 -9.76 -5.41
CA SER A 152 0.08 -9.21 -5.51
C SER A 152 0.27 -8.10 -6.56
N ARG A 153 -0.41 -8.19 -7.73
CA ARG A 153 -0.33 -7.16 -8.77
C ARG A 153 -1.08 -5.90 -8.34
N LEU A 154 -2.24 -6.07 -7.73
CA LEU A 154 -3.05 -4.96 -7.22
C LEU A 154 -2.35 -4.27 -6.05
N SER A 155 -1.75 -5.03 -5.13
CA SER A 155 -0.99 -4.46 -4.00
C SER A 155 0.22 -3.65 -4.50
N PHE A 156 0.88 -4.10 -5.55
CA PHE A 156 1.97 -3.33 -6.16
C PHE A 156 1.52 -1.98 -6.73
N ILE A 157 0.38 -1.97 -7.45
CA ILE A 157 -0.19 -0.72 -7.98
C ILE A 157 -0.62 0.19 -6.83
N GLY A 158 -1.32 -0.35 -5.85
CA GLY A 158 -1.80 0.44 -4.71
C GLY A 158 -0.68 0.96 -3.82
N ARG A 159 0.42 0.22 -3.65
CA ARG A 159 1.62 0.72 -2.96
C ARG A 159 2.17 1.98 -3.63
N ARG A 160 2.27 1.97 -4.96
CA ARG A 160 2.73 3.15 -5.73
C ARG A 160 1.76 4.31 -5.57
N ALA A 161 0.45 4.05 -5.71
CA ALA A 161 -0.58 5.08 -5.53
C ALA A 161 -0.51 5.71 -4.12
N PHE A 162 -0.42 4.88 -3.08
CA PHE A 162 -0.28 5.31 -1.69
C PHE A 162 0.98 6.16 -1.47
N GLN A 163 2.14 5.71 -1.96
CA GLN A 163 3.39 6.47 -1.85
C GLN A 163 3.28 7.84 -2.53
N THR A 164 2.70 7.89 -3.73
CA THR A 164 2.48 9.14 -4.47
C THR A 164 1.54 10.08 -3.73
N TYR A 165 0.37 9.61 -3.29
CA TYR A 165 -0.63 10.44 -2.62
C TYR A 165 -0.15 10.94 -1.25
N LEU A 166 0.56 10.10 -0.49
CA LEU A 166 1.17 10.53 0.77
C LEU A 166 2.24 11.60 0.55
N SER A 167 3.10 11.44 -0.45
CA SER A 167 4.13 12.44 -0.77
C SER A 167 3.52 13.76 -1.22
N MET A 168 2.48 13.70 -2.07
CA MET A 168 1.75 14.87 -2.52
C MET A 168 1.04 15.58 -1.37
N PHE A 169 0.42 14.84 -0.46
CA PHE A 169 -0.22 15.40 0.73
C PHE A 169 0.78 16.13 1.63
N ILE A 170 1.91 15.49 1.93
CA ILE A 170 2.95 16.08 2.78
C ILE A 170 3.55 17.32 2.12
N HIS A 171 3.82 17.26 0.82
CA HIS A 171 4.29 18.41 0.04
C HIS A 171 3.25 19.56 0.08
N ASP A 172 1.98 19.31 -0.26
CA ASP A 172 0.94 20.34 -0.21
C ASP A 172 0.83 20.97 1.19
N SER A 173 0.92 20.16 2.25
CA SER A 173 0.84 20.65 3.62
C SER A 173 1.98 21.60 4.00
N PHE A 174 3.19 21.39 3.49
CA PHE A 174 4.33 22.27 3.76
C PHE A 174 4.35 23.51 2.84
N PHE A 175 3.87 23.41 1.61
CA PHE A 175 3.97 24.48 0.60
C PHE A 175 2.72 25.38 0.50
N ALA A 176 1.52 24.92 0.88
CA ALA A 176 0.29 25.73 0.82
C ALA A 176 0.27 26.91 1.81
N SER A 177 1.15 26.94 2.80
CA SER A 177 1.19 27.96 3.86
C SER A 177 1.96 29.24 3.47
N SER A 178 2.01 29.56 2.18
CA SER A 178 2.85 30.64 1.64
C SER A 178 2.34 32.06 1.90
N GLN A 179 1.14 32.26 2.43
CA GLN A 179 0.58 33.62 2.60
C GLN A 179 0.67 34.22 4.01
N GLN A 180 1.00 33.47 5.07
CA GLN A 180 1.12 34.12 6.41
C GLN A 180 2.14 33.51 7.37
N THR A 181 2.46 32.22 7.28
CA THR A 181 3.59 31.63 8.00
C THR A 181 4.12 30.45 7.20
N GLN A 182 5.22 30.63 6.49
CA GLN A 182 5.94 29.52 5.88
C GLN A 182 6.20 28.49 6.99
N PHE A 183 5.74 27.25 6.82
CA PHE A 183 6.26 26.15 7.62
C PHE A 183 7.73 26.01 7.27
N LYS A 184 8.59 26.76 7.99
CA LYS A 184 10.01 26.50 7.95
C LYS A 184 10.18 25.04 8.34
N LEU A 185 10.96 24.30 7.56
CA LEU A 185 11.39 22.92 7.84
C LEU A 185 11.99 22.75 9.26
N ASP A 186 12.28 23.85 9.95
CA ASP A 186 12.63 23.93 11.37
C ASP A 186 11.50 23.56 12.36
N ALA A 187 10.24 23.37 11.93
CA ALA A 187 9.10 22.98 12.78
C ALA A 187 9.09 21.48 13.21
N SER A 188 10.28 20.97 13.54
CA SER A 188 10.68 20.15 14.70
C SER A 188 9.85 19.00 15.30
N ASP A 189 8.52 18.84 15.13
CA ASP A 189 7.81 17.72 15.79
C ASP A 189 7.50 16.53 14.87
N PHE A 190 7.28 16.78 13.58
CA PHE A 190 7.07 15.70 12.60
C PHE A 190 8.33 14.87 12.37
N LEU A 191 9.48 15.55 12.24
CA LEU A 191 10.78 14.96 11.88
C LEU A 191 11.48 14.30 13.09
N LYS A 192 11.36 14.87 14.30
CA LYS A 192 12.05 14.39 15.53
C LYS A 192 13.54 14.09 15.33
N GLY A 193 14.23 14.93 14.55
CA GLY A 193 15.65 14.75 14.24
C GLY A 193 15.97 13.65 13.22
N LYS A 194 14.96 13.05 12.57
CA LYS A 194 15.14 12.18 11.40
C LYS A 194 15.00 12.98 10.11
N SER A 195 15.57 12.45 9.03
CA SER A 195 15.32 13.00 7.70
C SER A 195 13.84 12.87 7.32
N LEU A 196 13.37 13.75 6.43
CA LEU A 196 12.01 13.67 5.89
C LEU A 196 11.80 12.34 5.16
N GLU A 197 12.83 11.87 4.47
CA GLU A 197 12.88 10.62 3.73
C GLU A 197 12.68 9.42 4.67
N ASP A 198 13.46 9.33 5.76
CA ASP A 198 13.32 8.26 6.76
C ASP A 198 11.92 8.24 7.37
N ARG A 199 11.36 9.43 7.59
CA ARG A 199 10.03 9.59 8.17
C ARG A 199 8.94 9.12 7.20
N LEU A 200 9.04 9.52 5.95
CA LEU A 200 8.13 9.10 4.89
C LEU A 200 8.24 7.59 4.65
N ASP A 201 9.45 7.03 4.64
CA ASP A 201 9.65 5.59 4.46
C ASP A 201 9.08 4.78 5.64
N GLY A 202 9.20 5.32 6.86
CA GLY A 202 8.49 4.79 8.02
C GLY A 202 6.96 4.79 7.81
N LEU A 203 6.37 5.92 7.41
CA LEU A 203 4.93 6.00 7.14
C LEU A 203 4.49 5.08 5.98
N ARG A 204 5.38 4.87 5.00
CA ARG A 204 5.13 4.06 3.81
C ARG A 204 5.25 2.55 4.05
N ASP A 205 5.78 2.11 5.20
CA ASP A 205 5.94 0.68 5.49
C ASP A 205 4.58 -0.02 5.44
N THR A 206 4.47 -1.05 4.60
CA THR A 206 3.28 -1.88 4.45
C THR A 206 2.80 -2.44 5.80
N ARG A 207 3.71 -2.71 6.75
CA ARG A 207 3.32 -3.17 8.09
C ARG A 207 2.49 -2.14 8.85
N ASN A 208 2.73 -0.84 8.64
CA ASN A 208 1.94 0.22 9.27
C ASN A 208 0.51 0.25 8.74
N LEU A 209 0.31 0.04 7.44
CA LEU A 209 -1.04 -0.13 6.88
C LEU A 209 -1.78 -1.30 7.54
N GLY A 210 -1.12 -2.45 7.69
CA GLY A 210 -1.77 -3.60 8.33
C GLY A 210 -1.97 -3.46 9.84
N ARG A 211 -1.23 -2.59 10.53
CA ARG A 211 -1.43 -2.30 11.95
C ARG A 211 -2.49 -1.23 12.19
N LEU A 212 -2.55 -0.20 11.35
CA LEU A 212 -3.39 0.99 11.57
C LEU A 212 -4.72 0.92 10.83
N VAL A 213 -4.72 0.44 9.58
CA VAL A 213 -5.89 0.50 8.68
C VAL A 213 -6.62 -0.83 8.64
N ALA A 214 -5.90 -1.95 8.58
CA ALA A 214 -6.55 -3.25 8.45
C ALA A 214 -7.51 -3.62 9.60
N PRO A 215 -7.23 -3.29 10.88
CA PRO A 215 -8.16 -3.56 11.97
C PRO A 215 -9.45 -2.74 11.87
N SER A 216 -9.37 -1.45 11.50
CA SER A 216 -10.56 -0.61 11.37
C SER A 216 -11.45 -1.04 10.21
N TRP A 217 -10.84 -1.61 9.16
CA TRP A 217 -11.57 -2.15 8.01
C TRP A 217 -12.07 -3.59 8.22
N GLY A 218 -11.68 -4.28 9.29
CA GLY A 218 -12.01 -5.70 9.49
C GLY A 218 -11.37 -6.65 8.47
N VAL A 219 -10.30 -6.22 7.78
CA VAL A 219 -9.65 -7.01 6.71
C VAL A 219 -9.13 -8.35 7.25
N GLY A 220 -8.67 -8.38 8.50
CA GLY A 220 -8.15 -9.60 9.14
C GLY A 220 -9.13 -10.77 9.21
N GLU A 221 -10.42 -10.48 9.13
CA GLU A 221 -11.49 -11.48 9.24
C GLU A 221 -11.84 -12.09 7.88
N VAL A 222 -11.69 -11.31 6.81
CA VAL A 222 -12.10 -11.70 5.46
C VAL A 222 -10.92 -12.16 4.59
N VAL A 223 -9.68 -11.71 4.87
CA VAL A 223 -8.54 -12.05 4.01
C VAL A 223 -8.31 -13.58 3.96
N ARG A 224 -8.13 -14.10 2.75
CA ARG A 224 -7.73 -15.51 2.50
C ARG A 224 -6.21 -15.58 2.47
N TRP A 225 -5.61 -16.16 3.50
CA TRP A 225 -4.16 -16.35 3.62
C TRP A 225 -3.82 -17.53 4.54
N ASP A 226 -2.61 -18.05 4.42
CA ASP A 226 -2.11 -19.09 5.32
C ASP A 226 -1.66 -18.51 6.67
N ARG A 227 -2.33 -18.90 7.75
CA ARG A 227 -2.05 -18.46 9.13
C ARG A 227 -1.08 -19.39 9.88
N ASN A 228 -0.42 -20.32 9.18
CA ASN A 228 0.43 -21.31 9.82
C ASN A 228 1.51 -20.66 10.71
N GLU A 229 1.47 -20.93 12.02
CA GLU A 229 2.36 -20.35 13.04
C GLU A 229 3.85 -20.69 12.80
N THR A 230 4.10 -21.76 12.05
CA THR A 230 5.46 -22.21 11.68
C THR A 230 6.03 -21.46 10.47
N SER A 231 5.21 -20.74 9.71
CA SER A 231 5.71 -19.84 8.67
C SER A 231 6.51 -18.74 9.37
N ARG A 232 7.82 -18.70 9.11
CA ARG A 232 8.79 -17.70 9.59
C ARG A 232 8.39 -16.23 9.40
N GLU A 233 7.30 -15.96 8.70
CA GLU A 233 6.67 -14.65 8.66
C GLU A 233 5.67 -14.54 9.82
N SER A 234 6.14 -13.99 10.95
CA SER A 234 5.35 -13.30 11.97
C SER A 234 4.67 -12.02 11.41
N GLY A 235 4.08 -12.16 10.22
CA GLY A 235 3.86 -11.13 9.23
C GLY A 235 2.39 -10.79 8.98
N ASP A 236 1.50 -11.07 9.93
CA ASP A 236 0.08 -10.74 9.86
C ASP A 236 -0.11 -9.30 9.37
N SER A 237 0.57 -8.34 10.00
CA SER A 237 0.50 -6.94 9.60
C SER A 237 1.05 -6.66 8.19
N LYS A 238 2.02 -7.43 7.71
CA LYS A 238 2.52 -7.27 6.33
C LYS A 238 1.46 -7.75 5.33
N ILE A 239 0.85 -8.92 5.56
CA ILE A 239 -0.16 -9.50 4.67
C ILE A 239 -1.44 -8.65 4.67
N LEU A 240 -1.87 -8.20 5.84
CA LEU A 240 -2.99 -7.28 5.98
C LEU A 240 -2.70 -5.93 5.30
N GLY A 241 -1.48 -5.40 5.47
CA GLY A 241 -1.05 -4.19 4.77
C GLY A 241 -1.05 -4.34 3.26
N MET A 242 -0.55 -5.47 2.74
CA MET A 242 -0.60 -5.78 1.31
C MET A 242 -2.04 -5.87 0.79
N THR A 243 -2.96 -6.36 1.63
CA THR A 243 -4.39 -6.44 1.28
C THR A 243 -5.00 -5.03 1.22
N VAL A 244 -4.67 -4.15 2.15
CA VAL A 244 -5.06 -2.72 2.10
C VAL A 244 -4.50 -2.04 0.84
N GLU A 245 -3.22 -2.26 0.52
CA GLU A 245 -2.62 -1.79 -0.74
C GLU A 245 -3.40 -2.33 -1.95
N SER A 246 -3.80 -3.61 -1.93
CA SER A 246 -4.52 -4.19 -3.06
C SER A 246 -5.92 -3.62 -3.26
N ILE A 247 -6.64 -3.26 -2.19
CA ILE A 247 -7.92 -2.57 -2.27
C ILE A 247 -7.73 -1.21 -2.96
N LEU A 248 -6.72 -0.44 -2.54
CA LEU A 248 -6.40 0.84 -3.16
C LEU A 248 -5.99 0.68 -4.64
N GLY A 249 -5.20 -0.36 -4.94
CA GLY A 249 -4.79 -0.68 -6.30
C GLY A 249 -5.96 -1.10 -7.21
N ALA A 250 -6.94 -1.82 -6.68
CA ALA A 250 -8.16 -2.15 -7.40
C ALA A 250 -9.03 -0.93 -7.68
N ILE A 251 -9.19 -0.03 -6.70
CA ILE A 251 -9.87 1.26 -6.91
C ILE A 251 -9.17 2.05 -8.03
N PHE A 252 -7.84 2.10 -8.00
CA PHE A 252 -7.06 2.77 -9.05
C PHE A 252 -7.28 2.14 -10.42
N ASN A 253 -7.36 0.81 -10.50
CA ASN A 253 -7.55 0.09 -11.76
C ASN A 253 -8.97 0.28 -12.34
N GLU A 254 -10.01 0.14 -11.51
CA GLU A 254 -11.41 0.15 -11.97
C GLU A 254 -12.00 1.57 -12.08
N TYR A 255 -11.66 2.46 -11.15
CA TYR A 255 -12.26 3.79 -11.05
C TYR A 255 -11.26 4.94 -11.31
N GLY A 256 -9.98 4.61 -11.52
CA GLY A 256 -8.94 5.58 -11.85
C GLY A 256 -8.34 6.32 -10.65
N SER A 257 -7.38 7.19 -10.97
CA SER A 257 -6.60 7.94 -9.97
C SER A 257 -7.45 8.84 -9.06
N PRO A 258 -8.45 9.63 -9.55
CA PRO A 258 -9.23 10.51 -8.69
C PRO A 258 -10.00 9.76 -7.59
N ALA A 259 -10.61 8.61 -7.92
CA ALA A 259 -11.32 7.79 -6.94
C ALA A 259 -10.35 7.19 -5.91
N ALA A 260 -9.18 6.72 -6.34
CA ALA A 260 -8.15 6.20 -5.44
C ALA A 260 -7.58 7.28 -4.52
N GLN A 261 -7.40 8.51 -5.01
CA GLN A 261 -6.96 9.63 -4.20
C GLN A 261 -8.01 10.01 -3.13
N ARG A 262 -9.30 10.05 -3.50
CA ARG A 262 -10.38 10.25 -2.52
C ARG A 262 -10.43 9.13 -1.49
N ALA A 263 -10.30 7.88 -1.92
CA ALA A 263 -10.25 6.73 -1.01
C ALA A 263 -9.08 6.83 -0.03
N PHE A 264 -7.90 7.28 -0.49
CA PHE A 264 -6.76 7.54 0.36
C PHE A 264 -7.07 8.59 1.44
N HIS A 265 -7.61 9.76 1.06
CA HIS A 265 -7.90 10.83 2.01
C HIS A 265 -9.08 10.52 2.97
N LEU A 266 -10.09 9.77 2.52
CA LEU A 266 -11.26 9.43 3.32
C LEU A 266 -11.01 8.24 4.27
N HIS A 267 -10.35 7.19 3.77
CA HIS A 267 -10.33 5.89 4.46
C HIS A 267 -8.95 5.43 4.93
N ILE A 268 -7.84 5.99 4.41
CA ILE A 268 -6.48 5.57 4.78
C ILE A 268 -5.80 6.61 5.66
N LEU A 269 -5.68 7.84 5.15
CA LEU A 269 -4.93 8.92 5.79
C LEU A 269 -5.41 9.26 7.22
N PRO A 270 -6.71 9.23 7.56
CA PRO A 270 -7.16 9.49 8.92
C PRO A 270 -6.61 8.49 9.96
N HIS A 271 -6.32 7.25 9.55
CA HIS A 271 -5.73 6.25 10.44
C HIS A 271 -4.24 6.50 10.71
N PHE A 272 -3.57 7.37 9.95
CA PHE A 272 -2.18 7.76 10.16
C PHE A 272 -2.02 8.94 11.14
N ILE A 273 -3.09 9.57 11.60
CA ILE A 273 -3.07 10.66 12.59
C ILE A 273 -2.14 10.36 13.80
N PRO A 274 -2.18 9.16 14.44
CA PRO A 274 -1.29 8.84 15.55
C PRO A 274 0.20 8.81 15.17
N GLN A 275 0.50 8.55 13.90
CA GLN A 275 1.86 8.54 13.38
C GLN A 275 2.33 9.90 12.91
N LEU A 276 1.46 10.81 12.47
CA LEU A 276 1.85 12.15 12.02
C LEU A 276 2.38 12.99 13.20
N ARG A 277 1.71 12.95 14.35
CA ARG A 277 2.06 13.65 15.61
C ARG A 277 2.07 15.19 15.56
N ASP A 278 2.33 15.79 14.40
CA ASP A 278 2.24 17.25 14.20
C ASP A 278 0.76 17.69 14.20
N PRO A 279 0.33 18.56 15.13
CA PRO A 279 -1.06 19.04 15.21
C PRO A 279 -1.56 19.64 13.90
N ARG A 280 -0.70 20.36 13.18
CA ARG A 280 -1.10 21.06 11.96
C ARG A 280 -1.34 20.12 10.79
N LEU A 281 -0.53 19.05 10.70
CA LEU A 281 -0.80 17.97 9.75
C LEU A 281 -2.10 17.25 10.09
N ILE A 282 -2.38 17.04 11.38
CA ILE A 282 -3.62 16.41 11.84
C ILE A 282 -4.83 17.26 11.45
N GLU A 283 -4.80 18.56 11.73
CA GLU A 283 -5.83 19.53 11.29
C GLU A 283 -6.03 19.45 9.78
N ARG A 284 -4.95 19.48 9.00
CA ARG A 284 -5.02 19.37 7.54
C ARG A 284 -5.64 18.06 7.06
N VAL A 285 -5.35 16.92 7.70
CA VAL A 285 -6.00 15.63 7.37
C VAL A 285 -7.51 15.72 7.59
N LEU A 286 -7.94 16.31 8.71
CA LEU A 286 -9.36 16.44 9.05
C LEU A 286 -10.08 17.41 8.10
N ASP A 287 -9.46 18.55 7.79
CA ASP A 287 -9.99 19.55 6.85
C ASP A 287 -10.18 18.95 5.45
N VAL A 288 -9.17 18.24 4.93
CA VAL A 288 -9.25 17.62 3.60
C VAL A 288 -10.35 16.55 3.58
N LYS A 289 -10.46 15.76 4.65
CA LYS A 289 -11.54 14.77 4.77
C LYS A 289 -12.91 15.44 4.74
N GLU A 290 -13.13 16.46 5.56
CA GLU A 290 -14.41 17.19 5.63
C GLU A 290 -14.75 17.85 4.29
N GLN A 291 -13.77 18.46 3.62
CA GLN A 291 -13.95 19.03 2.29
C GLN A 291 -14.40 17.99 1.26
N ILE A 292 -13.82 16.79 1.29
CA ILE A 292 -14.20 15.71 0.38
C ILE A 292 -15.61 15.19 0.69
N GLU A 293 -15.96 15.05 1.98
CA GLU A 293 -17.29 14.60 2.42
C GLU A 293 -18.39 15.61 2.07
N LYS A 294 -18.11 16.91 2.11
CA LYS A 294 -19.02 17.98 1.65
C LYS A 294 -19.34 17.85 0.16
N VAL A 295 -18.40 17.39 -0.65
CA VAL A 295 -18.60 17.15 -2.09
C VAL A 295 -19.33 15.82 -2.35
N GLY A 296 -19.25 14.85 -1.43
CA GLY A 296 -20.01 13.60 -1.49
C GLY A 296 -19.44 12.51 -0.59
N LYS A 297 -20.32 11.67 -0.01
CA LYS A 297 -20.01 10.68 1.04
C LYS A 297 -19.24 9.42 0.59
N GLY A 298 -18.84 9.31 -0.67
CA GLY A 298 -18.19 8.13 -1.23
C GLY A 298 -16.92 8.43 -2.01
N ILE A 299 -16.21 7.36 -2.40
CA ILE A 299 -14.99 7.48 -3.21
C ILE A 299 -15.29 7.98 -4.64
N LEU A 300 -16.49 7.72 -5.15
CA LEU A 300 -16.97 8.20 -6.44
C LEU A 300 -17.66 9.56 -6.29
N ARG A 301 -17.46 10.46 -7.26
CA ARG A 301 -18.31 11.65 -7.38
C ARG A 301 -19.58 11.19 -8.08
N VAL A 302 -20.67 11.14 -7.33
CA VAL A 302 -22.02 11.00 -7.90
C VAL A 302 -22.45 12.37 -8.43
#